data_AF-A0A227J2G8-F1
#
_entry.id   AF-A0A227J2G8-F1
#
_cell.length_a   1.000
_cell.length_b   1.000
_cell.length_c   1.000
_cell.angle_alpha   90.00
_cell.angle_beta   90.00
_cell.angle_gamma   90.00
#
_symmetry.space_group_name_H-M   'P 1'
#
loop_
_entity.id
_entity.type
_entity.pdbx_description
1 polymer ?
#
loop_
_entity_poly.entity_id
_entity_poly.type
_entity_poly.pdbx_seq_one_letter_code
_entity_poly.pdbx_strand_id
1 'polypeptide(L)'
;SLVAGARNMIGIGVATAAAGTVVGVVTLTGIGLVMTDFVEFISGGSVILMLLFTAVISLILGMGLPTTANYIVVSTLMAPVIVTLGAAHGLIIPLIAVHLFVFY
;
A
#
# COMPACT_ATOMS: atom_id res chain seq x y z
N SER A 1 30.61 7.25 11.52
CA SER A 1 31.41 6.16 10.91
C SER A 1 30.59 5.49 9.81
N LEU A 2 31.13 5.38 8.59
CA LEU A 2 30.52 4.64 7.47
C LEU A 2 30.12 3.21 7.85
N VAL A 3 30.88 2.57 8.74
CA VAL A 3 30.61 1.21 9.24
C VAL A 3 29.31 1.12 10.05
N ALA A 4 28.98 2.16 10.83
CA ALA A 4 27.73 2.19 11.58
C ALA A 4 26.51 2.38 10.66
N GLY A 5 26.65 3.21 9.62
CA GLY A 5 25.63 3.36 8.59
C GLY A 5 25.40 2.06 7.81
N ALA A 6 26.48 1.37 7.44
CA ALA A 6 26.39 0.06 6.79
C ALA A 6 25.67 -0.98 7.65
N ARG A 7 25.95 -1.05 8.97
CA ARG A 7 25.27 -1.99 9.89
C ARG A 7 23.79 -1.68 10.06
N ASN A 8 23.39 -0.41 10.15
CA ASN A 8 21.97 -0.03 10.25
C ASN A 8 21.19 -0.32 8.96
N MET A 9 21.84 -0.22 7.80
CA MET A 9 21.22 -0.49 6.50
C MET A 9 20.91 -1.98 6.26
N ILE A 10 21.59 -2.91 6.95
CA ILE A 10 21.34 -4.36 6.76
C ILE A 10 19.89 -4.71 7.11
N GLY A 11 19.38 -4.23 8.25
CA GLY A 11 17.99 -4.50 8.67
C GLY A 11 16.96 -3.91 7.70
N ILE A 12 17.19 -2.70 7.22
CA ILE A 12 16.33 -2.03 6.23
C ILE A 12 16.39 -2.79 4.89
N GLY A 13 17.57 -3.23 4.47
CA GLY A 13 17.77 -3.98 3.23
C GLY A 13 17.04 -5.32 3.24
N VAL A 14 17.12 -6.07 4.34
CA VAL A 14 16.39 -7.35 4.49
C VAL A 14 14.89 -7.13 4.50
N ALA A 15 14.39 -6.14 5.26
CA ALA A 15 12.96 -5.82 5.28
C ALA A 15 12.45 -5.37 3.90
N THR A 16 13.26 -4.62 3.15
CA THR A 16 12.94 -4.18 1.79
C THR A 16 12.92 -5.35 0.81
N ALA A 17 13.84 -6.30 0.92
CA ALA A 17 13.84 -7.53 0.11
C ALA A 17 12.61 -8.41 0.41
N ALA A 18 12.22 -8.51 1.68
CA ALA A 18 11.00 -9.20 2.09
C ALA A 18 9.74 -8.50 1.55
N ALA A 19 9.66 -7.16 1.64
CA ALA A 19 8.57 -6.39 1.06
C ALA A 19 8.48 -6.59 -0.47
N GLY A 20 9.61 -6.60 -1.18
CA GLY A 20 9.65 -6.84 -2.62
C GLY A 20 9.18 -8.25 -3.01
N THR A 21 9.48 -9.26 -2.19
CA THR A 21 8.97 -10.63 -2.43
C THR A 21 7.47 -10.72 -2.18
N VAL A 22 6.94 -10.09 -1.13
CA VAL A 22 5.49 -9.97 -0.90
C VAL A 22 4.80 -9.30 -2.09
N VAL A 23 5.34 -8.18 -2.57
CA VAL A 23 4.86 -7.46 -3.77
C VAL A 23 4.85 -8.36 -5.01
N GLY A 24 5.91 -9.15 -5.22
CA GLY A 24 5.98 -10.10 -6.32
C GLY A 24 4.89 -11.17 -6.25
N VAL A 25 4.67 -11.74 -5.07
CA VAL A 25 3.61 -12.74 -4.86
C VAL A 25 2.23 -12.13 -5.05
N VAL A 26 1.97 -10.95 -4.48
CA VAL A 26 0.69 -10.21 -4.62
C VAL A 26 0.37 -9.94 -6.10
N THR A 27 1.37 -9.49 -6.86
CA THR A 27 1.22 -9.21 -8.29
C THR A 27 0.89 -10.48 -9.07
N LEU A 28 1.55 -11.61 -8.76
CA LEU A 28 1.34 -12.89 -9.45
C LEU A 28 0.02 -13.58 -9.06
N THR A 29 -0.42 -13.41 -7.82
CA THR A 29 -1.64 -14.06 -7.29
C THR A 29 -2.91 -13.27 -7.55
N GLY A 30 -2.81 -11.99 -7.92
CA GLY A 30 -3.98 -11.13 -8.13
C GLY A 30 -4.66 -10.70 -6.83
N ILE A 31 -4.00 -10.82 -5.67
CA ILE A 31 -4.53 -10.38 -4.37
C ILE A 31 -4.93 -8.90 -4.39
N GLY A 32 -4.30 -8.08 -5.22
CA GLY A 32 -4.69 -6.68 -5.42
C GLY A 32 -6.16 -6.51 -5.84
N LEU A 33 -6.67 -7.38 -6.72
CA LEU A 33 -8.07 -7.36 -7.15
C LEU A 33 -9.00 -7.79 -6.01
N VAL A 34 -8.62 -8.82 -5.27
CA VAL A 34 -9.40 -9.29 -4.11
C VAL A 34 -9.48 -8.21 -3.02
N MET A 35 -8.40 -7.43 -2.84
CA MET A 35 -8.42 -6.28 -1.94
C MET A 35 -9.33 -5.16 -2.45
N THR A 36 -9.39 -4.93 -3.76
CA THR A 36 -10.34 -3.98 -4.36
C THR A 36 -11.77 -4.37 -4.02
N ASP A 37 -12.16 -5.61 -4.31
CA ASP A 37 -13.51 -6.12 -4.04
C ASP A 37 -13.85 -6.08 -2.55
N PHE A 38 -12.88 -6.39 -1.68
CA PHE A 38 -13.05 -6.36 -0.24
C PHE A 38 -13.31 -4.95 0.29
N VAL A 39 -12.53 -3.97 -0.17
CA VAL A 39 -12.69 -2.56 0.25
C VAL A 39 -14.00 -1.99 -0.32
N GLU A 40 -14.38 -2.35 -1.54
CA GLU A 40 -15.66 -1.97 -2.15
C GLU A 40 -16.85 -2.49 -1.35
N PHE A 41 -16.81 -3.78 -1.02
CA PHE A 41 -17.85 -4.46 -0.25
C PHE A 41 -18.08 -3.79 1.11
N ILE A 42 -17.00 -3.44 1.80
CA ILE A 42 -17.07 -2.76 3.10
C ILE A 42 -17.53 -1.28 2.94
N SER A 43 -17.14 -0.62 1.86
CA SER A 43 -17.48 0.79 1.63
C SER A 43 -18.89 1.02 1.11
N GLY A 44 -19.55 -0.02 0.57
CA GLY A 44 -20.92 0.07 0.05
C GLY A 44 -21.09 1.10 -1.07
N GLY A 45 -20.02 1.37 -1.83
CA GLY A 45 -19.98 2.36 -2.91
C GLY A 45 -19.72 3.81 -2.49
N SER A 46 -19.44 4.08 -1.20
CA SER A 46 -19.03 5.41 -0.74
C SER A 46 -17.52 5.60 -0.85
N VAL A 47 -17.09 6.52 -1.71
CA VAL A 47 -15.68 6.87 -1.92
C VAL A 47 -15.01 7.40 -0.64
N ILE A 48 -15.74 8.11 0.22
CA ILE A 48 -15.21 8.62 1.50
C ILE A 48 -14.92 7.45 2.45
N LEU A 49 -15.83 6.49 2.56
CA LEU A 49 -15.64 5.31 3.41
C LEU A 49 -14.49 4.46 2.89
N MET A 50 -14.37 4.31 1.57
CA MET A 50 -13.25 3.62 0.93
C MET A 50 -11.91 4.23 1.33
N LEU A 51 -11.73 5.54 1.15
CA LEU A 51 -10.50 6.22 1.54
C LEU A 51 -10.20 6.06 3.04
N LEU A 52 -11.23 6.14 3.89
CA LEU A 52 -11.08 5.94 5.33
C LEU A 52 -10.62 4.51 5.67
N PHE A 53 -11.25 3.49 5.09
CA PHE A 53 -10.87 2.10 5.32
C PHE A 53 -9.48 1.80 4.77
N THR A 54 -9.15 2.31 3.58
CA THR A 54 -7.80 2.18 3.03
C THR A 54 -6.75 2.86 3.91
N ALA A 55 -7.05 4.02 4.51
CA ALA A 55 -6.17 4.69 5.47
C ALA A 55 -5.99 3.89 6.78
N VAL A 56 -7.04 3.24 7.27
CA VAL A 56 -6.93 2.38 8.46
C VAL A 56 -6.10 1.14 8.15
N ILE A 57 -6.32 0.52 6.98
CA ILE A 57 -5.54 -0.65 6.53
C ILE A 57 -4.07 -0.28 6.33
N SER A 58 -3.77 0.86 5.71
CA SER A 58 -2.39 1.33 5.54
C SER A 58 -1.72 1.61 6.89
N LEU A 59 -2.44 2.16 7.85
CA LEU A 59 -1.93 2.41 9.20
C LEU A 59 -1.63 1.10 9.93
N ILE A 60 -2.54 0.13 9.90
CA ILE A 60 -2.35 -1.18 10.56
C ILE A 60 -1.18 -1.96 9.92
N LEU A 61 -1.11 -2.00 8.59
CA LEU A 61 0.00 -2.64 7.87
C LEU A 61 1.33 -1.94 8.12
N GLY A 62 1.31 -0.62 8.33
CA GLY A 62 2.52 0.18 8.49
C GLY A 62 3.15 0.18 9.87
N MET A 63 2.40 -0.08 10.94
CA MET A 63 2.95 -0.06 12.30
C MET A 63 3.97 -1.16 12.61
N GLY A 64 4.04 -2.22 11.79
CA GLY A 64 4.92 -3.38 12.03
C GLY A 64 6.22 -3.42 11.22
N LEU A 65 6.42 -2.48 10.27
CA LEU A 65 7.47 -2.55 9.26
C LEU A 65 8.35 -1.29 9.24
N PRO A 66 9.62 -1.38 8.80
CA PRO A 66 10.42 -0.19 8.48
C PRO A 66 9.70 0.68 7.44
N THR A 67 9.77 2.01 7.58
CA THR A 67 9.03 2.97 6.75
C THR A 67 9.17 2.73 5.24
N THR A 68 10.38 2.38 4.77
CA THR A 68 10.64 2.05 3.36
C THR A 68 9.93 0.77 2.91
N ALA A 69 9.99 -0.28 3.74
CA ALA A 69 9.37 -1.57 3.45
C ALA A 69 7.83 -1.46 3.49
N ASN A 70 7.29 -0.71 4.46
CA ASN A 70 5.87 -0.40 4.54
C ASN A 70 5.37 0.25 3.26
N TYR A 71 6.02 1.34 2.81
CA TYR A 71 5.61 2.05 1.61
C TYR A 71 5.57 1.13 0.38
N ILE A 72 6.55 0.24 0.21
CA ILE A 72 6.58 -0.70 -0.91
C ILE A 72 5.35 -1.63 -0.91
N VAL A 73 5.00 -2.17 0.26
CA VAL A 73 3.85 -3.09 0.39
C VAL A 73 2.54 -2.35 0.17
N VAL A 74 2.34 -1.22 0.87
CA VAL A 74 1.06 -0.50 0.84
C VAL A 74 0.85 0.20 -0.50
N SER A 75 1.87 0.80 -1.12
CA SER A 75 1.71 1.43 -2.46
C SER A 75 1.35 0.41 -3.53
N THR A 76 1.96 -0.78 -3.50
CA THR A 76 1.65 -1.83 -4.47
C THR A 76 0.23 -2.36 -4.30
N LEU A 77 -0.26 -2.49 -3.07
CA LEU A 77 -1.57 -3.07 -2.78
C LEU A 77 -2.70 -2.03 -2.85
N MET A 78 -2.54 -0.90 -2.18
CA MET A 78 -3.63 0.06 -1.95
C MET A 78 -3.73 1.15 -3.02
N ALA A 79 -2.62 1.50 -3.70
CA ALA A 79 -2.69 2.49 -4.77
C ALA A 79 -3.58 2.04 -5.95
N PRO A 80 -3.45 0.82 -6.50
CA PRO A 80 -4.35 0.37 -7.56
C PRO A 80 -5.81 0.27 -7.08
N VAL A 81 -6.05 -0.13 -5.82
CA VAL A 81 -7.39 -0.20 -5.21
C VAL A 81 -8.09 1.17 -5.24
N ILE A 82 -7.42 2.22 -4.75
CA ILE A 82 -7.99 3.58 -4.72
C ILE A 82 -8.25 4.11 -6.13
N VAL A 83 -7.33 3.87 -7.07
CA VAL A 83 -7.47 4.36 -8.45
C VAL A 83 -8.61 3.63 -9.17
N THR A 84 -8.71 2.31 -9.03
CA THR A 84 -9.75 1.51 -9.70
C THR A 84 -11.13 1.80 -9.15
N LEU A 85 -11.30 1.82 -7.83
CA LEU A 85 -12.59 2.15 -7.21
C LEU A 85 -12.96 3.62 -7.37
N GLY A 86 -11.99 4.54 -7.27
CA GLY A 86 -12.21 5.95 -7.54
C GLY A 86 -12.77 6.15 -8.95
N ALA A 87 -12.15 5.54 -9.96
CA ALA A 87 -12.62 5.59 -11.34
C ALA A 87 -14.01 4.95 -11.50
N ALA A 88 -14.28 3.81 -10.85
CA ALA A 88 -15.57 3.13 -10.89
C ALA A 88 -16.72 3.97 -10.30
N HIS A 89 -16.44 4.78 -9.29
CA HIS A 89 -17.40 5.70 -8.67
C HIS A 89 -17.40 7.11 -9.27
N GLY A 90 -16.78 7.30 -10.44
CA GLY A 90 -16.80 8.57 -11.19
C GLY A 90 -15.79 9.63 -10.73
N LEU A 91 -14.86 9.28 -9.84
CA LEU A 91 -13.82 10.17 -9.33
C LEU A 91 -12.45 9.77 -9.87
N ILE A 92 -11.96 10.50 -10.88
CA ILE A 92 -10.63 10.27 -11.44
C ILE A 92 -9.61 10.91 -10.49
N ILE A 93 -8.97 10.09 -9.65
CA ILE A 93 -7.92 10.53 -8.74
C ILE A 93 -6.56 10.37 -9.46
N PRO A 94 -5.76 11.44 -9.57
CA PRO A 94 -4.41 11.34 -10.12
C PRO A 94 -3.57 10.33 -9.35
N LEU A 95 -2.82 9.46 -10.05
CA LEU A 95 -1.97 8.45 -9.42
C LEU A 95 -1.00 9.04 -8.38
N ILE A 96 -0.50 10.26 -8.64
CA ILE A 96 0.43 10.94 -7.74
C ILE A 96 -0.22 11.27 -6.40
N ALA A 97 -1.50 11.67 -6.40
CA ALA A 97 -2.24 11.99 -5.18
C ALA A 97 -2.46 10.73 -4.34
N VAL A 98 -2.69 9.60 -5.01
CA VAL A 98 -2.81 8.30 -4.34
C VAL A 98 -1.49 7.85 -3.72
N HIS A 99 -0.37 8.02 -4.41
CA HIS A 99 0.94 7.69 -3.83
C HIS A 99 1.28 8.57 -2.63
N LEU A 100 0.94 9.86 -2.67
CA LEU A 100 1.10 10.76 -1.53
C LEU A 100 0.17 10.39 -0.36
N PHE A 101 -1.06 9.98 -0.65
CA PHE A 101 -2.01 9.50 0.36
C PHE A 101 -1.57 8.19 1.01
N VAL A 102 -0.97 7.28 0.26
CA VAL A 102 -0.46 6.01 0.81
C VAL A 102 0.86 6.20 1.55
N PHE A 103 1.64 7.22 1.18
CA PHE A 103 2.88 7.57 1.84
C PHE A 103 2.67 8.24 3.21
N TYR A 104 1.53 8.90 3.45
CA TYR A 104 1.25 9.73 4.61
C TYR A 104 0.15 9.12 5.50
#